data_AF-A0A6J8FRN0-F1
#
_entry.id   AF-A0A6J8FRN0-F1
#
_cell.length_a   1.000
_cell.length_b   1.000
_cell.length_c   1.000
_cell.angle_alpha   90.00
_cell.angle_beta   90.00
_cell.angle_gamma   90.00
#
_symmetry.space_group_name_H-M   'P 1'
#
loop_
_entity.id
_entity.type
_entity.pdbx_description
1 polymer ?
#
loop_
_entity_poly.entity_id
_entity_poly.type
_entity_poly.pdbx_seq_one_letter_code
_entity_poly.pdbx_strand_id
1 'polypeptide(L)'
;MPAKAPSQNRGLSPPSPSPAALHQLRCENAMLKKEKQFLTQAVASGPSTSARVNSVRYNADAVEAKLMMAYRMASEMHDAEGCKTVELQMQQRVAEMLAKVDKLRQLLEMVQKDVEEVLEASGGWDRQAAA
;
A
#
# COMPACT_ATOMS: atom_id res chain seq x y z
N MET A 1 -29.05 -57.87 -45.76
CA MET A 1 -28.54 -56.47 -45.79
C MET A 1 -29.74 -55.55 -45.92
N PRO A 2 -29.97 -54.68 -44.93
CA PRO A 2 -29.66 -53.27 -45.16
C PRO A 2 -28.82 -52.65 -44.05
N ALA A 3 -28.21 -51.53 -44.42
CA ALA A 3 -27.00 -50.97 -43.87
C ALA A 3 -27.15 -50.30 -42.51
N LYS A 4 -26.12 -50.51 -41.69
CA LYS A 4 -25.80 -49.80 -40.44
C LYS A 4 -25.54 -48.32 -40.77
N ALA A 5 -26.37 -47.42 -40.24
CA ALA A 5 -26.12 -45.98 -40.34
C ALA A 5 -24.86 -45.60 -39.55
N PRO A 6 -23.89 -44.86 -40.11
CA PRO A 6 -22.75 -44.37 -39.35
C PRO A 6 -23.19 -43.18 -38.49
N SER A 7 -23.05 -43.34 -37.18
CA SER A 7 -23.05 -42.27 -36.20
C SER A 7 -21.96 -41.25 -36.57
N GLN A 8 -22.36 -40.09 -37.08
CA GLN A 8 -21.48 -38.94 -37.25
C GLN A 8 -21.50 -38.09 -35.97
N ASN A 9 -20.99 -38.64 -34.87
CA ASN A 9 -20.40 -37.80 -33.83
C ASN A 9 -19.04 -37.37 -34.36
N ARG A 10 -19.06 -36.28 -35.15
CA ARG A 10 -17.87 -35.57 -35.59
C ARG A 10 -17.21 -35.02 -34.33
N GLY A 11 -16.28 -35.78 -33.77
CA GLY A 11 -15.35 -35.35 -32.75
C GLY A 11 -14.54 -34.19 -33.32
N LEU A 12 -15.06 -32.98 -33.16
CA LEU A 12 -14.29 -31.76 -33.30
C LEU A 12 -13.45 -31.67 -32.03
N SER A 13 -12.31 -32.36 -32.04
CA SER A 13 -11.23 -32.05 -31.12
C SER A 13 -10.98 -30.54 -31.22
N PRO A 14 -11.03 -29.80 -30.10
CA PRO A 14 -10.78 -28.36 -30.15
C PRO A 14 -9.41 -28.13 -30.83
N PRO A 15 -9.29 -27.11 -31.70
CA PRO A 15 -8.06 -26.83 -32.40
C PRO A 15 -6.91 -26.73 -31.38
N SER A 16 -5.81 -27.42 -31.65
CA SER A 16 -4.63 -27.36 -30.78
C SER A 16 -4.16 -25.91 -30.70
N PRO A 17 -3.87 -25.40 -29.49
CA PRO A 17 -3.50 -24.01 -29.31
C PRO A 17 -2.23 -23.70 -30.10
N SER A 18 -2.22 -22.56 -30.78
CA SER A 18 -1.07 -22.13 -31.57
C SER A 18 0.16 -21.92 -30.66
N PRO A 19 1.39 -22.14 -31.17
CA PRO A 19 2.61 -21.87 -30.40
C PRO A 19 2.69 -20.43 -29.86
N ALA A 20 2.15 -19.46 -30.60
CA ALA A 20 2.06 -18.06 -30.19
C ALA A 20 1.12 -17.88 -28.98
N ALA A 21 -0.07 -18.50 -29.00
CA ALA A 21 -1.01 -18.46 -27.88
C ALA A 21 -0.42 -19.11 -26.62
N LEU A 22 0.31 -20.21 -26.77
CA LEU A 22 1.02 -20.84 -25.64
C LEU A 22 2.15 -19.97 -25.08
N HIS A 23 2.87 -19.25 -25.94
CA HIS A 23 3.92 -18.32 -25.50
C HIS A 23 3.33 -17.14 -24.73
N GLN A 24 2.26 -16.52 -25.26
CA GLN A 24 1.53 -15.46 -24.60
C GLN A 24 1.02 -15.88 -23.22
N LEU A 25 0.38 -17.05 -23.12
CA LEU A 25 -0.08 -17.61 -21.84
C LEU A 25 1.06 -17.79 -20.83
N ARG A 26 2.25 -18.19 -21.27
CA ARG A 26 3.41 -18.31 -20.38
C ARG A 26 3.87 -16.95 -19.84
N CYS A 27 3.87 -15.92 -20.69
CA CYS A 27 4.24 -14.56 -20.30
C CYS A 27 3.23 -13.99 -19.29
N GLU A 28 1.93 -14.12 -19.56
CA GLU A 28 0.85 -13.68 -18.66
C GLU A 28 0.93 -14.43 -17.31
N ASN A 29 1.13 -15.75 -17.34
CA ASN A 29 1.26 -16.54 -16.11
C ASN A 29 2.49 -16.14 -15.29
N ALA A 30 3.59 -15.76 -15.94
CA ALA A 30 4.79 -15.26 -15.26
C ALA A 30 4.55 -13.88 -14.60
N MET A 31 3.83 -12.97 -15.26
CA MET A 31 3.40 -11.71 -14.67
C MET A 31 2.52 -11.93 -13.44
N LEU A 32 1.44 -12.72 -13.58
CA LEU A 32 0.51 -13.00 -12.49
C LEU A 32 1.19 -13.67 -11.29
N LYS A 33 2.18 -14.52 -11.52
CA LYS A 33 2.98 -15.11 -10.43
C LYS A 33 3.80 -14.07 -9.67
N LYS A 34 4.44 -13.14 -10.38
CA LYS A 34 5.19 -12.05 -9.76
C LYS A 34 4.27 -11.12 -8.98
N GLU A 35 3.11 -10.79 -9.54
CA GLU A 35 2.11 -9.95 -8.86
C GLU A 35 1.54 -10.62 -7.61
N LYS A 36 1.21 -11.91 -7.68
CA LYS A 36 0.80 -12.69 -6.50
C LYS A 36 1.87 -12.67 -5.40
N GLN A 37 3.15 -12.81 -5.77
CA GLN A 37 4.25 -12.75 -4.80
C GLN A 37 4.35 -11.35 -4.16
N PHE A 38 4.25 -10.30 -4.96
CA PHE A 38 4.24 -8.93 -4.48
C PHE A 38 3.09 -8.67 -3.49
N LEU A 39 1.85 -9.01 -3.86
CA LEU A 39 0.68 -8.83 -3.01
C LEU A 39 0.78 -9.65 -1.72
N THR A 40 1.31 -10.87 -1.78
CA THR A 40 1.53 -11.71 -0.59
C THR A 40 2.51 -11.07 0.38
N GLN A 41 3.61 -10.51 -0.13
CA GLN A 41 4.59 -9.79 0.69
C GLN A 41 4.00 -8.50 1.28
N ALA A 42 3.25 -7.74 0.47
CA ALA A 42 2.59 -6.52 0.91
C ALA A 42 1.61 -6.80 2.07
N VAL A 43 0.76 -7.82 1.94
CA VAL A 43 -0.18 -8.23 3.00
C VAL A 43 0.57 -8.74 4.25
N ALA A 44 1.60 -9.56 4.07
CA ALA A 44 2.41 -10.07 5.18
C ALA A 44 3.14 -8.95 5.95
N SER A 45 3.43 -7.82 5.30
CA SER A 45 4.07 -6.66 5.94
C SER A 45 3.11 -5.86 6.84
N GLY A 46 1.79 -6.04 6.70
CA GLY A 46 0.77 -5.30 7.44
C GLY A 46 0.96 -5.30 8.96
N PRO A 47 1.09 -6.46 9.63
CA PRO A 47 1.35 -6.53 11.07
C PRO A 47 2.64 -5.80 11.49
N SER A 48 3.73 -5.93 10.72
CA SER A 48 4.99 -5.25 11.01
C SER A 48 4.87 -3.73 10.89
N THR A 49 4.18 -3.25 9.85
CA THR A 49 3.90 -1.82 9.67
C THR A 49 3.02 -1.30 10.81
N SER A 50 1.97 -2.02 11.20
CA SER A 50 1.12 -1.65 12.34
C SER A 50 1.90 -1.59 13.66
N ALA A 51 2.79 -2.56 13.91
CA ALA A 51 3.63 -2.58 15.11
C ALA A 51 4.58 -1.37 15.16
N ARG A 52 5.19 -1.01 14.01
CA ARG A 52 6.05 0.17 13.89
C ARG A 52 5.27 1.46 14.18
N VAL A 53 4.08 1.62 13.60
CA VAL A 53 3.22 2.79 13.83
C VAL A 53 2.84 2.90 15.31
N ASN A 54 2.43 1.79 15.94
CA ASN A 54 2.08 1.79 17.36
C ASN A 54 3.28 2.15 18.24
N SER A 55 4.46 1.57 17.98
CA SER A 55 5.69 1.89 18.72
C SER A 55 6.05 3.38 18.61
N VAL A 56 5.96 3.96 17.41
CA VAL A 56 6.19 5.39 17.20
C VAL A 56 5.19 6.24 17.99
N ARG A 57 3.91 5.85 18.04
CA ARG A 57 2.88 6.53 18.84
C ARG A 57 3.22 6.51 20.33
N TYR A 58 3.49 5.32 20.89
CA TYR A 58 3.88 5.20 22.30
C TYR A 58 5.10 6.05 22.65
N ASN A 59 6.10 6.07 21.76
CA ASN A 59 7.29 6.89 21.98
C ASN A 59 7.00 8.39 21.93
N ALA A 60 6.08 8.84 21.06
CA ALA A 60 5.66 10.23 21.01
C ALA A 60 4.96 10.64 22.31
N ASP A 61 4.00 9.84 22.78
CA ASP A 61 3.27 10.09 24.04
C ASP A 61 4.23 10.13 25.24
N ALA A 62 5.22 9.22 25.27
CA ALA A 62 6.22 9.18 26.33
C ALA A 62 7.13 10.42 26.34
N VAL A 63 7.47 10.97 25.16
CA VAL A 63 8.26 12.20 25.06
C VAL A 63 7.45 13.42 25.48
N GLU A 64 6.19 13.51 25.07
CA GLU A 64 5.29 14.58 25.50
C GLU A 64 5.10 14.59 27.02
N ALA A 65 4.84 13.42 27.61
CA ALA A 65 4.72 13.28 29.06
C ALA A 65 6.00 13.73 29.78
N LYS A 66 7.19 13.39 29.26
CA LYS A 66 8.47 13.82 29.83
C LYS A 66 8.64 15.35 29.78
N LEU A 67 8.27 15.99 28.67
CA LEU A 67 8.35 17.45 28.55
C LEU A 67 7.38 18.14 29.51
N MET A 68 6.14 17.65 29.62
CA MET A 68 5.17 18.17 30.58
C MET A 68 5.64 18.03 32.04
N MET A 69 6.22 16.88 32.39
CA MET A 69 6.82 16.67 33.72
C MET A 69 8.00 17.61 33.96
N ALA A 70 8.90 17.77 32.99
CA ALA A 70 10.04 18.67 33.11
C ALA A 70 9.61 20.13 33.30
N TYR A 71 8.59 20.59 32.55
CA TYR A 71 8.02 21.93 32.70
C TYR A 71 7.44 22.13 34.09
N ARG A 72 6.67 21.15 34.58
CA ARG A 72 6.07 21.17 35.91
C ARG A 72 7.15 21.26 37.00
N MET A 73 8.19 20.43 36.92
CA MET A 73 9.28 20.45 37.90
C MET A 73 10.02 21.80 37.90
N ALA A 74 10.32 22.36 36.71
CA ALA A 74 10.94 23.68 36.61
C ALA A 74 10.03 24.77 37.21
N SER A 75 8.71 24.68 36.99
CA SER A 75 7.73 25.61 37.56
C SER A 75 7.67 25.53 39.09
N GLU A 76 7.65 24.30 39.64
CA GLU A 76 7.66 24.04 41.08
C GLU A 76 8.96 24.53 41.75
N MET A 77 10.08 24.51 41.03
CA MET A 77 11.37 25.07 41.46
C MET A 77 11.50 26.58 41.25
N HIS A 78 10.50 27.23 40.65
CA HIS A 78 10.55 28.64 40.23
C HIS A 78 11.71 28.95 39.28
N ASP A 79 12.14 27.96 38.50
CA ASP A 79 13.16 28.09 37.46
C ASP A 79 12.53 28.59 36.16
N ALA A 80 12.51 29.91 36.01
CA ALA A 80 11.94 30.57 34.83
C ALA A 80 12.72 30.28 33.53
N GLU A 81 14.03 30.02 33.62
CA GLU A 81 14.86 29.70 32.45
C GLU A 81 14.62 28.24 32.00
N GLY A 82 14.51 27.32 32.96
CA GLY A 82 14.11 25.94 32.72
C GLY A 82 12.73 25.85 32.07
N CYS A 83 11.74 26.62 32.56
CA CYS A 83 10.41 26.68 31.97
C CYS A 83 10.44 27.12 30.50
N LYS A 84 11.14 28.22 30.19
CA LYS A 84 11.29 28.73 28.82
C LYS A 84 11.98 27.73 27.90
N THR A 85 12.99 27.04 28.42
CA THR A 85 13.72 26.02 27.66
C THR A 85 12.81 24.86 27.28
N VAL A 86 11.99 24.36 28.22
CA VAL A 86 11.06 23.28 27.95
C VAL A 86 9.93 23.73 27.01
N GLU A 87 9.39 24.94 27.18
CA GLU A 87 8.40 25.52 26.25
C GLU A 87 8.94 25.58 24.81
N LEU A 88 10.19 26.02 24.64
CA LEU A 88 10.81 26.06 23.32
C LEU A 88 10.94 24.66 22.71
N GLN A 89 11.33 23.66 23.51
CA GLN A 89 11.38 22.27 23.06
C GLN A 89 10.00 21.75 22.64
N MET A 90 8.95 22.08 23.39
CA MET A 90 7.57 21.70 23.04
C MET A 90 7.13 22.37 21.74
N GLN A 91 7.39 23.66 21.57
CA GLN A 91 7.08 24.39 20.33
C GLN A 91 7.80 23.80 19.12
N GLN A 92 9.09 23.49 19.26
CA GLN A 92 9.87 22.85 18.20
C GLN A 92 9.28 21.50 17.81
N ARG A 93 8.87 20.69 18.78
CA ARG A 93 8.21 19.39 18.53
C ARG A 93 6.89 19.53 17.77
N VAL A 94 6.08 20.52 18.13
CA VAL A 94 4.83 20.82 17.41
C VAL A 94 5.14 21.20 15.96
N ALA A 95 6.12 22.07 15.73
CA ALA A 95 6.54 22.47 14.39
C ALA A 95 7.04 21.26 13.55
N GLU A 96 7.88 20.40 14.15
CA GLU A 96 8.33 19.16 13.51
C GLU A 96 7.18 18.21 13.15
N MET A 97 6.19 18.09 14.04
CA MET A 97 5.03 17.22 13.81
C MET A 97 4.15 17.77 12.68
N LEU A 98 3.90 19.08 12.66
CA LEU A 98 3.14 19.73 11.59
C LEU A 98 3.80 19.51 10.23
N ALA A 99 5.12 19.71 10.13
CA ALA A 99 5.86 19.46 8.89
C ALA A 99 5.74 17.99 8.42
N LYS A 100 5.76 17.03 9.34
CA LYS A 100 5.53 15.60 9.02
C LYS A 100 4.11 15.34 8.54
N VAL A 101 3.11 15.93 9.18
CA VAL A 101 1.70 15.80 8.79
C VAL A 101 1.50 16.34 7.37
N ASP A 102 2.05 17.51 7.06
CA ASP A 102 1.95 18.09 5.73
C ASP A 102 2.65 17.23 4.68
N LYS A 103 3.80 16.65 5.02
CA LYS A 103 4.48 15.72 4.12
C LYS A 103 3.67 14.45 3.86
N LEU A 104 3.02 13.91 4.90
CA LEU A 104 2.15 12.74 4.76
C LEU A 104 0.91 13.05 3.91
N ARG A 105 0.33 14.25 4.05
CA ARG A 105 -0.78 14.70 3.17
C ARG A 105 -0.35 14.74 1.71
N GLN A 106 0.80 15.35 1.41
CA GLN A 106 1.35 15.37 0.05
C GLN A 106 1.59 13.96 -0.52
N LEU A 107 2.13 13.06 0.29
CA LEU A 107 2.34 11.66 -0.12
C LEU A 107 1.02 10.95 -0.40
N LEU A 108 0.00 11.19 0.42
CA LEU A 108 -1.32 10.61 0.23
C LEU A 108 -1.97 11.11 -1.07
N GLU A 109 -1.89 12.41 -1.36
CA GLU A 109 -2.38 12.99 -2.61
C GLU A 109 -1.69 12.40 -3.84
N MET A 110 -0.36 12.24 -3.80
CA MET A 110 0.37 11.59 -4.89
C MET A 110 -0.04 10.13 -5.10
N VAL A 111 -0.14 9.35 -4.01
CA VAL A 111 -0.57 7.95 -4.11
C VAL A 111 -2.01 7.83 -4.62
N GLN A 112 -2.91 8.74 -4.21
CA GLN A 112 -4.28 8.79 -4.73
C GLN A 112 -4.28 9.03 -6.24
N LYS A 113 -3.48 9.98 -6.72
CA LYS A 113 -3.32 10.25 -8.16
C LYS A 113 -2.76 9.04 -8.91
N ASP A 114 -1.72 8.40 -8.39
CA ASP A 114 -1.13 7.21 -9.01
C ASP A 114 -2.16 6.05 -9.11
N VAL A 115 -3.00 5.89 -8.08
CA VAL A 115 -4.08 4.88 -8.09
C VAL A 115 -5.14 5.23 -9.12
N GLU A 116 -5.57 6.49 -9.22
CA GLU A 116 -6.51 6.95 -10.24
C GLU A 116 -5.96 6.70 -11.65
N GLU A 117 -4.69 7.03 -11.93
CA GLU A 117 -4.05 6.78 -13.22
C GLU A 117 -4.01 5.28 -13.58
N VAL A 118 -3.71 4.41 -12.61
CA VAL A 118 -3.72 2.95 -12.81
C VAL A 118 -5.14 2.44 -13.08
N LEU A 119 -6.15 2.97 -12.38
CA LEU A 119 -7.56 2.61 -12.61
C LEU A 119 -8.04 3.06 -13.99
N GLU A 120 -7.67 4.25 -14.46
CA GLU A 120 -7.99 4.71 -15.82
C GLU A 120 -7.28 3.86 -16.89
N ALA A 121 -5.99 3.56 -16.70
CA ALA A 121 -5.22 2.73 -17.62
C ALA A 121 -5.76 1.29 -17.72
N SER A 122 -6.22 0.72 -16.60
CA SER A 122 -6.81 -0.62 -16.58
C SER A 122 -8.24 -0.66 -17.14
N GLY A 123 -9.04 0.40 -16.97
CA GLY A 123 -10.35 0.55 -17.62
C GLY A 123 -10.31 0.73 -19.15
N GLY A 124 -9.13 1.02 -19.71
CA GLY A 124 -8.91 1.07 -21.17
C GLY A 124 -8.96 -0.30 -21.85
N TRP A 125 -8.68 -1.40 -21.14
CA TRP A 125 -8.65 -2.75 -21.70
C TRP A 125 -10.06 -3.29 -22.01
N ASP A 126 -11.05 -2.99 -21.18
CA ASP A 126 -12.44 -3.43 -21.39
C ASP A 126 -13.07 -2.78 -22.64
N ARG A 127 -12.62 -1.58 -23.01
CA ARG A 127 -13.14 -0.85 -24.17
C ARG A 127 -12.57 -1.37 -25.50
N GLN A 128 -11.44 -2.08 -25.46
CA GLN A 128 -10.74 -2.62 -26.63
C GLN A 128 -11.11 -4.08 -26.91
N ALA A 129 -11.65 -4.79 -25.92
CA ALA A 129 -12.23 -6.13 -26.09
C ALA A 129 -13.68 -6.12 -26.62
N ALA A 130 -14.32 -4.94 -26.68
CA ALA A 130 -15.70 -4.75 -27.12
C ALA A 130 -15.83 -4.09 -28.52
N ALA A 131 -14.73 -3.90 -29.25
CA ALA A 131 -14.69 -3.39 -30.62
C ALA A 131 -14.11 -4.46 -31.57
#